data_AF-A0A2T3Z0A7-F1
#
_entry.id   AF-A0A2T3Z0A7-F1
#
_cell.length_a   1.000
_cell.length_b   1.000
_cell.length_c   1.000
_cell.angle_alpha   90.00
_cell.angle_beta   90.00
_cell.angle_gamma   90.00
#
_symmetry.space_group_name_H-M   'P 1'
#
loop_
_entity.id
_entity.type
_entity.pdbx_description
1 polymer ?
#
loop_
_entity_poly.entity_id
_entity_poly.type
_entity_poly.pdbx_seq_one_letter_code
_entity_poly.pdbx_strand_id
1 'polypeptide(L)'
;MVSTSLNTFLRRLLTIFLGCRKSDHLWCCGRWFENKKGTYSFRKHLRTHNPELSCMAPIESCNKKFKMFSTIKELNKHYRSSHRLWADANGIPDPSCFCEACGTTFTRPDNRRRHLKNLNFSKCAETIEQMENNDF
;
A
#
# COMPACT_ATOMS: atom_id res chain seq x y z
N MET A 1 -30.06 -40.73 12.22
CA MET A 1 -29.33 -40.64 10.93
C MET A 1 -28.66 -39.28 10.83
N VAL A 2 -27.50 -39.28 10.18
CA VAL A 2 -26.42 -38.29 10.17
C VAL A 2 -26.73 -37.07 9.27
N SER A 3 -26.29 -35.87 9.71
CA SER A 3 -25.87 -34.68 8.92
C SER A 3 -26.94 -34.03 7.98
N THR A 4 -27.05 -32.71 7.82
CA THR A 4 -25.99 -31.75 7.44
C THR A 4 -26.34 -30.32 7.85
N SER A 5 -25.33 -29.65 8.39
CA SER A 5 -25.15 -28.20 8.43
C SER A 5 -25.08 -27.63 7.01
N LEU A 6 -25.65 -26.45 6.78
CA LEU A 6 -25.06 -25.41 5.92
C LEU A 6 -25.75 -24.05 6.12
N ASN A 7 -25.19 -23.28 7.06
CA ASN A 7 -24.81 -21.89 6.86
C ASN A 7 -25.83 -20.95 6.18
N THR A 8 -26.84 -20.54 6.94
CA THR A 8 -27.65 -19.34 6.65
C THR A 8 -26.88 -18.04 6.97
N PHE A 9 -25.59 -17.97 6.63
CA PHE A 9 -24.72 -16.79 6.79
C PHE A 9 -24.60 -15.97 5.49
N LEU A 10 -25.44 -16.26 4.49
CA LEU A 10 -25.52 -15.53 3.22
C LEU A 10 -26.80 -14.68 3.14
N ARG A 11 -27.09 -13.88 4.17
CA ARG A 11 -28.17 -12.88 4.15
C ARG A 11 -27.69 -11.46 4.50
N ARG A 12 -26.48 -11.09 4.06
CA ARG A 12 -25.94 -9.72 4.20
C ARG A 12 -25.24 -9.21 2.94
N LEU A 13 -25.83 -9.44 1.75
CA LEU A 13 -25.33 -8.89 0.48
C LEU A 13 -26.39 -8.19 -0.37
N LEU A 14 -27.47 -7.68 0.22
CA LEU A 14 -28.49 -6.94 -0.53
C LEU A 14 -29.07 -5.80 0.31
N THR A 15 -28.30 -4.73 0.52
CA THR A 15 -28.84 -3.37 0.72
C THR A 15 -27.71 -2.35 0.77
N ILE A 16 -27.44 -1.71 -0.37
CA ILE A 16 -27.32 -0.26 -0.62
C ILE A 16 -27.26 -0.16 -2.15
N PHE A 17 -28.42 -0.27 -2.80
CA PHE A 17 -28.61 0.00 -4.22
C PHE A 17 -29.62 1.15 -4.36
N LEU A 18 -29.19 2.35 -3.97
CA LEU A 18 -29.80 3.58 -4.46
C LEU A 18 -28.69 4.37 -5.14
N GLY A 19 -28.52 4.12 -6.44
CA GLY A 19 -27.54 4.80 -7.27
C GLY A 19 -27.72 4.41 -8.74
N CYS A 20 -28.03 5.40 -9.57
CA CYS A 20 -28.25 5.26 -11.01
C CYS A 20 -27.22 4.35 -11.69
N ARG A 21 -27.74 3.34 -12.40
CA ARG A 21 -26.99 2.34 -13.18
C ARG A 21 -26.42 3.00 -14.44
N LYS A 22 -25.13 3.37 -14.44
CA LYS A 22 -24.32 3.46 -15.67
C LYS A 22 -23.58 2.14 -15.81
N SER A 23 -23.77 1.45 -16.94
CA SER A 23 -23.49 0.02 -17.17
C SER A 23 -22.08 -0.47 -16.80
N ASP A 24 -21.09 0.41 -16.71
CA ASP A 24 -19.68 0.01 -16.65
C ASP A 24 -18.87 0.66 -15.51
N HIS A 25 -19.48 1.04 -14.38
CA HIS A 25 -18.74 1.56 -13.22
C HIS A 25 -19.22 0.98 -11.86
N LEU A 26 -18.27 0.67 -10.97
CA LEU A 26 -18.50 0.22 -9.59
C LEU A 26 -18.26 1.40 -8.62
N TRP A 27 -19.11 1.57 -7.61
CA TRP A 27 -19.02 2.67 -6.65
C TRP A 27 -18.67 2.18 -5.24
N CYS A 28 -17.70 2.84 -4.58
CA CYS A 28 -17.44 2.63 -3.16
C CYS A 28 -16.62 3.80 -2.57
N CYS A 29 -16.80 4.12 -1.27
CA CYS A 29 -16.08 5.20 -0.56
C CYS A 29 -16.05 6.55 -1.28
N GLY A 30 -17.15 6.95 -1.93
CA GLY A 30 -17.21 8.24 -2.64
C GLY A 30 -16.49 8.25 -3.99
N ARG A 31 -16.08 7.08 -4.53
CA ARG A 31 -15.33 6.98 -5.77
C ARG A 31 -15.92 5.94 -6.73
N TRP A 32 -15.90 6.28 -8.02
CA TRP A 32 -16.19 5.37 -9.13
C TRP A 32 -14.94 4.61 -9.59
N PHE A 33 -15.12 3.34 -9.92
CA PHE A 33 -14.12 2.43 -10.45
C PHE A 33 -14.63 1.87 -11.78
N GLU A 34 -13.77 1.77 -12.79
CA GLU A 34 -14.15 1.20 -14.09
C GLU A 34 -14.50 -0.30 -13.94
N ASN A 35 -15.59 -0.73 -14.57
CA ASN A 35 -16.17 -2.09 -14.49
C ASN A 35 -15.85 -2.92 -15.73
N LYS A 36 -14.64 -2.82 -16.28
CA LYS A 36 -14.17 -3.85 -17.23
C LYS A 36 -13.93 -5.14 -16.44
N LYS A 37 -14.99 -5.93 -16.22
CA LYS A 37 -15.03 -7.24 -15.52
C LYS A 37 -13.99 -7.38 -14.39
N GLY A 38 -14.32 -6.88 -13.20
CA GLY A 38 -13.53 -7.17 -12.00
C GLY A 38 -12.12 -6.56 -12.04
N THR A 39 -12.05 -5.25 -12.24
CA THR A 39 -10.79 -4.52 -12.27
C THR A 39 -10.00 -4.76 -10.98
N TYR A 40 -8.72 -5.09 -11.14
CA TYR A 40 -7.78 -5.30 -10.04
C TYR A 40 -7.81 -4.13 -9.03
N SER A 41 -8.07 -2.91 -9.50
CA SER A 41 -8.22 -1.70 -8.68
C SER A 41 -9.40 -1.78 -7.71
N PHE A 42 -10.59 -2.21 -8.15
CA PHE A 42 -11.75 -2.35 -7.27
C PHE A 42 -11.57 -3.50 -6.27
N ARG A 43 -11.08 -4.66 -6.72
CA ARG A 43 -10.76 -5.79 -5.81
C ARG A 43 -9.71 -5.40 -4.77
N LYS A 44 -8.69 -4.65 -5.18
CA LYS A 44 -7.69 -4.11 -4.25
C LYS A 44 -8.30 -3.11 -3.26
N HIS A 45 -9.23 -2.27 -3.71
CA HIS A 45 -9.96 -1.37 -2.84
C HIS A 45 -10.82 -2.13 -1.81
N LEU A 46 -11.50 -3.21 -2.19
CA LEU A 46 -12.29 -3.99 -1.23
C LEU A 46 -11.47 -4.55 -0.05
N ARG A 47 -10.18 -4.79 -0.23
CA ARG A 47 -9.26 -5.17 0.87
C ARG A 47 -9.03 -4.06 1.89
N THR A 48 -9.37 -2.81 1.60
CA THR A 48 -9.30 -1.73 2.59
C THR A 48 -10.48 -1.75 3.56
N HIS A 49 -11.59 -2.38 3.19
CA HIS A 49 -12.74 -2.59 4.08
C HIS A 49 -12.52 -3.78 5.01
N ASN A 50 -11.83 -4.81 4.53
CA ASN A 50 -11.50 -6.01 5.31
C ASN A 50 -9.98 -6.21 5.38
N PRO A 51 -9.24 -5.32 6.09
CA PRO A 51 -7.82 -5.49 6.27
C PRO A 51 -7.53 -6.62 7.28
N GLU A 52 -6.75 -7.62 6.87
CA GLU A 52 -6.48 -8.83 7.66
C GLU A 52 -5.09 -8.83 8.32
N LEU A 53 -4.21 -7.92 7.92
CA LEU A 53 -2.82 -7.93 8.35
C LEU A 53 -2.61 -6.97 9.52
N SER A 54 -2.24 -7.48 10.69
CA SER A 54 -1.89 -6.66 11.86
C SER A 54 -0.38 -6.57 12.08
N CYS A 55 0.04 -5.60 12.88
CA CYS A 55 1.41 -5.52 13.39
C CYS A 55 1.64 -6.57 14.49
N MET A 56 2.67 -7.39 14.33
CA MET A 56 3.07 -8.44 15.30
C MET A 56 4.32 -8.08 16.11
N ALA A 57 4.84 -6.86 15.96
CA ALA A 57 6.03 -6.45 16.70
C ALA A 57 5.71 -6.32 18.21
N PRO A 58 6.56 -6.84 19.11
CA PRO A 58 6.28 -6.96 20.55
C PRO A 58 6.36 -5.63 21.32
N ILE A 59 6.34 -4.49 20.63
CA ILE A 59 6.58 -3.19 21.24
C ILE A 59 5.26 -2.59 21.76
N GLU A 60 5.18 -2.39 23.07
CA GLU A 60 4.11 -1.71 23.81
C GLU A 60 3.77 -0.32 23.22
N SER A 61 4.75 0.40 22.66
CA SER A 61 4.59 1.73 22.07
C SER A 61 4.23 1.74 20.58
N CYS A 62 3.76 0.61 20.01
CA CYS A 62 3.17 0.64 18.68
C CYS A 62 1.87 1.46 18.71
N ASN A 63 1.95 2.75 18.38
CA ASN A 63 0.79 3.65 18.22
C ASN A 63 -0.21 3.17 17.14
N LYS A 64 0.10 2.05 16.46
CA LYS A 64 -0.69 1.41 15.42
C LYS A 64 -1.01 -0.05 15.75
N LYS A 65 -0.97 -0.46 17.02
CA LYS A 65 -1.26 -1.85 17.46
C LYS A 65 -2.59 -2.38 16.92
N PHE A 66 -3.62 -1.51 16.86
CA PHE A 66 -4.95 -1.84 16.31
C PHE A 66 -5.10 -1.53 14.82
N LYS A 67 -4.08 -0.96 14.18
CA LYS A 67 -4.14 -0.66 12.76
C LYS A 67 -3.95 -1.93 11.96
N MET A 68 -4.97 -2.26 11.19
CA MET A 68 -4.92 -3.31 10.19
C MET A 68 -4.44 -2.74 8.85
N PHE A 69 -3.69 -3.54 8.10
CA PHE A 69 -3.11 -3.21 6.81
C PHE A 69 -3.78 -4.04 5.71
N SER A 70 -4.00 -3.41 4.55
CA SER A 70 -4.65 -4.07 3.41
C SER A 70 -3.70 -4.92 2.58
N THR A 71 -2.38 -4.70 2.73
CA THR A 71 -1.33 -5.41 1.99
C THR A 71 -0.04 -5.58 2.80
N ILE A 72 0.70 -6.66 2.52
CA ILE A 72 2.01 -6.93 3.14
C ILE A 72 2.99 -5.78 2.88
N LYS A 73 2.95 -5.17 1.69
CA LYS A 73 3.80 -4.02 1.35
C LYS A 73 3.57 -2.83 2.28
N GLU A 74 2.32 -2.57 2.68
CA GLU A 74 2.00 -1.50 3.63
C GLU A 74 2.43 -1.86 5.05
N LEU A 75 2.24 -3.12 5.45
CA LEU A 75 2.71 -3.63 6.73
C LEU A 75 4.24 -3.55 6.86
N ASN A 76 5.00 -3.97 5.84
CA ASN A 76 6.46 -3.88 5.83
C ASN A 76 6.96 -2.44 5.92
N LYS A 77 6.27 -1.48 5.27
CA LYS A 77 6.58 -0.05 5.43
C LYS A 77 6.37 0.41 6.87
N HIS A 78 5.33 -0.10 7.54
CA HIS A 78 5.10 0.19 8.95
C HIS A 78 6.20 -0.40 9.84
N TYR A 79 6.59 -1.66 9.63
CA TYR A 79 7.70 -2.25 10.36
C TYR A 79 8.99 -1.44 10.18
N ARG A 80 9.31 -1.04 8.95
CA ARG A 80 10.52 -0.25 8.67
C ARG A 80 10.49 1.16 9.29
N SER A 81 9.34 1.79 9.45
CA SER A 81 9.27 3.13 10.06
C SER A 81 9.10 3.11 11.58
N SER A 82 8.50 2.06 12.14
CA SER A 82 8.07 2.02 13.55
C SER A 82 8.78 0.95 14.38
N HIS A 83 9.36 -0.07 13.71
CA HIS A 83 9.93 -1.26 14.34
C HIS A 83 11.20 -1.74 13.60
N ARG A 84 12.19 -0.86 13.39
CA ARG A 84 13.39 -1.16 12.59
C ARG A 84 14.11 -2.43 13.02
N LEU A 85 14.43 -2.55 14.31
CA LEU A 85 15.12 -3.72 14.87
C LEU A 85 14.32 -5.01 14.67
N TRP A 86 12.99 -4.95 14.81
CA TRP A 86 12.13 -6.10 14.56
C TRP A 86 12.10 -6.47 13.07
N ALA A 87 12.07 -5.48 12.18
CA ALA A 87 12.10 -5.70 10.74
C ALA A 87 13.42 -6.37 10.30
N ASP A 88 14.55 -5.94 10.88
CA ASP A 88 15.87 -6.53 10.64
C ASP A 88 15.94 -7.98 11.14
N ALA A 89 15.48 -8.24 12.37
CA ALA A 89 15.45 -9.58 12.95
C ALA A 89 14.55 -10.56 12.17
N ASN A 90 13.53 -10.05 11.47
CA ASN A 90 12.60 -10.84 10.65
C ASN A 90 12.94 -10.83 9.15
N GLY A 91 14.12 -10.35 8.76
CA GLY A 91 14.59 -10.39 7.36
C GLY A 91 13.77 -9.55 6.39
N ILE A 92 13.00 -8.58 6.86
CA ILE A 92 12.23 -7.68 5.99
C ILE A 92 13.22 -6.72 5.35
N PRO A 93 13.37 -6.56 4.02
CA PRO A 93 14.44 -5.74 3.44
C PRO A 93 14.37 -4.25 3.85
N ASP A 94 15.53 -3.58 3.99
CA ASP A 94 15.59 -2.11 4.20
C ASP A 94 15.45 -1.41 2.84
N PRO A 95 14.37 -0.64 2.60
CA PRO A 95 14.17 0.06 1.35
C PRO A 95 14.86 1.44 1.33
N SER A 96 15.79 1.70 2.25
CA SER A 96 16.54 2.95 2.29
C SER A 96 17.37 3.13 1.00
N CYS A 97 17.50 4.38 0.58
CA CYS A 97 18.23 4.75 -0.63
C CYS A 97 18.72 6.19 -0.49
N PHE A 98 19.62 6.64 -1.35
CA PHE A 98 20.12 8.01 -1.34
C PHE A 98 20.01 8.64 -2.73
N CYS A 99 20.06 9.96 -2.78
CA CYS A 99 20.25 10.69 -4.03
C CYS A 99 21.74 10.76 -4.33
N GLU A 100 22.15 10.28 -5.48
CA GLU A 100 23.53 10.19 -5.96
C GLU A 100 24.09 11.60 -6.24
N ALA A 101 23.23 12.53 -6.65
CA ALA A 101 23.62 13.91 -6.92
C ALA A 101 23.88 14.75 -5.65
N CYS A 102 23.10 14.55 -4.59
CA CYS A 102 23.17 15.40 -3.38
C CYS A 102 23.45 14.65 -2.06
N GLY A 103 23.63 13.33 -2.11
CA GLY A 103 23.89 12.49 -0.94
C GLY A 103 22.71 12.34 0.04
N THR A 104 21.57 12.99 -0.20
CA THR A 104 20.44 12.95 0.74
C THR A 104 19.91 11.53 0.89
N THR A 105 19.83 11.04 2.13
CA THR A 105 19.30 9.71 2.44
C THR A 105 17.80 9.74 2.62
N PHE A 106 17.12 8.75 2.05
CA PHE A 106 15.69 8.53 2.15
C PHE A 106 15.43 7.16 2.75
N THR A 107 14.49 7.11 3.69
CA THR A 107 14.01 5.83 4.24
C THR A 107 13.27 4.97 3.23
N ARG A 108 12.85 5.55 2.08
CA ARG A 108 12.03 4.88 1.06
C ARG A 108 12.29 5.42 -0.36
N PRO A 109 12.18 4.58 -1.41
CA PRO A 109 12.45 5.00 -2.79
C PRO A 109 11.41 5.95 -3.36
N ASP A 110 10.17 5.92 -2.86
CA ASP A 110 9.15 6.86 -3.29
C ASP A 110 9.41 8.29 -2.81
N ASN A 111 10.10 8.46 -1.68
CA ASN A 111 10.53 9.77 -1.23
C ASN A 111 11.66 10.32 -2.11
N ARG A 112 12.65 9.49 -2.47
CA ARG A 112 13.69 9.85 -3.46
C ARG A 112 13.06 10.26 -4.80
N ARG A 113 12.11 9.48 -5.31
CA ARG A 113 11.40 9.81 -6.56
C ARG A 113 10.67 11.15 -6.48
N ARG A 114 10.03 11.46 -5.35
CA ARG A 114 9.38 12.75 -5.15
C ARG A 114 10.40 13.88 -5.07
N HIS A 115 11.54 13.65 -4.43
CA HIS A 115 12.65 14.59 -4.39
C HIS A 115 13.13 14.95 -5.80
N LEU A 116 13.36 13.96 -6.68
CA LEU A 116 13.79 14.20 -8.06
C LEU A 116 12.74 14.92 -8.92
N LYS A 117 11.45 14.80 -8.59
CA LYS A 117 10.36 15.52 -9.28
C LYS A 117 10.11 16.93 -8.74
N ASN A 118 10.72 17.29 -7.63
CA ASN A 118 10.50 18.58 -7.01
C ASN A 118 11.40 19.62 -7.70
N LEU A 119 10.79 20.73 -8.15
CA LEU A 119 11.49 21.80 -8.86
C LEU A 119 12.65 22.40 -8.04
N ASN A 120 12.56 22.39 -6.71
CA ASN A 120 13.65 22.85 -5.84
C ASN A 120 14.90 21.97 -5.91
N PHE A 121 14.78 20.75 -6.44
CA PHE A 121 15.87 19.77 -6.58
C PHE A 121 16.01 19.30 -8.03
N SER A 122 15.57 20.10 -9.03
CA SER A 122 15.64 19.72 -10.45
C SER A 122 17.07 19.36 -10.89
N LYS A 123 18.06 20.09 -10.37
CA LYS A 123 19.49 19.82 -10.61
C LYS A 123 19.89 18.40 -10.21
N CYS A 124 19.28 17.83 -9.16
CA CYS A 124 19.57 16.45 -8.75
C CYS A 124 19.11 15.44 -9.81
N ALA A 125 17.98 15.68 -10.46
CA ALA A 125 17.50 14.81 -11.54
C ALA A 125 18.40 14.92 -12.77
N GLU A 126 18.73 16.15 -13.18
CA GLU A 126 19.61 16.42 -14.32
C GLU A 126 21.00 15.76 -14.15
N THR A 127 21.61 15.89 -12.97
CA THR A 127 22.92 15.27 -12.68
C THR A 127 22.88 13.75 -12.77
N ILE A 128 21.81 13.11 -12.30
CA ILE A 128 21.66 11.65 -12.37
C ILE A 128 21.50 11.21 -13.84
N GLU A 129 20.68 11.90 -14.62
CA GLU A 129 20.52 11.60 -16.05
C GLU A 129 21.84 11.77 -16.81
N GLN A 130 22.66 12.77 -16.46
CA GLN A 130 23.99 12.93 -17.04
C GLN A 130 24.94 11.79 -16.67
N MET A 131 24.89 11.28 -15.43
CA MET A 131 25.70 10.12 -15.02
C MET A 131 25.36 8.88 -15.86
N GLU A 132 24.06 8.59 -16.04
CA GLU A 132 23.59 7.43 -16.82
C GLU A 132 23.97 7.50 -18.31
N ASN A 133 24.16 8.71 -18.87
CA ASN A 133 24.51 8.91 -20.27
C ASN A 133 26.02 8.91 -20.56
N ASN A 134 26.88 8.99 -19.52
CA ASN A 134 28.35 9.04 -19.67
C ASN A 134 29.05 7.70 -19.43
N ASP A 135 28.31 6.64 -19.09
CA ASP A 135 28.85 5.27 -18.88
C ASP A 135 28.98 4.46 -20.20
N PHE A 136 29.25 5.12 -21.33
CA PHE A 136 29.49 4.51 -22.65
C PHE A 136 30.87 4.83 -23.23
#